data_AF-A0A963WRC8-F1
#
_entry.id   AF-A0A963WRC8-F1
#
_cell.length_a   1.000
_cell.length_b   1.000
_cell.length_c   1.000
_cell.angle_alpha   90.00
_cell.angle_beta   90.00
_cell.angle_gamma   90.00
#
_symmetry.space_group_name_H-M   'P 1'
#
loop_
_entity.id
_entity.type
_entity.pdbx_description
1 polymer ?
#
loop_
_entity_poly.entity_id
_entity_poly.type
_entity_poly.pdbx_seq_one_letter_code
_entity_poly.pdbx_strand_id
1 'polypeptide(L)' 'MTDLFADELPQSAARDGVREDAPLADRLRPRSLGEVIGQDHLTGPEGAIGRMVAAGRLSS' A
#
# COMPACT_ATOMS: atom_id res chain seq x y z
N MET A 1 8.10 2.94 31.42
CA MET A 1 7.24 2.10 30.58
C MET A 1 8.04 1.74 29.36
N THR A 2 8.45 0.47 29.24
CA THR A 2 9.17 -0.03 28.07
C THR A 2 8.25 0.06 26.86
N ASP A 3 8.71 0.71 25.81
CA ASP A 3 8.00 0.78 24.53
C ASP A 3 7.92 -0.63 23.93
N LEU A 4 6.70 -1.16 23.83
CA LEU A 4 6.39 -2.52 23.38
C LEU A 4 6.65 -2.73 21.87
N PHE A 5 6.97 -1.67 21.13
CA PHE A 5 7.13 -1.70 19.67
C PHE A 5 8.47 -1.11 19.18
N ALA A 6 9.40 -0.77 20.07
CA ALA A 6 10.61 -0.04 19.69
C ALA A 6 11.69 -0.89 18.97
N ASP A 7 11.70 -2.22 19.13
CA ASP A 7 12.81 -3.07 18.66
C ASP A 7 12.55 -3.87 17.38
N GLU A 8 11.34 -3.86 16.81
CA GLU A 8 11.01 -4.67 15.63
C GLU A 8 10.25 -3.89 14.57
N LEU A 9 10.81 -2.78 14.08
CA LEU A 9 10.44 -2.31 12.74
C LEU A 9 11.12 -3.25 11.74
N PRO A 10 10.38 -4.16 11.06
CA PRO A 10 11.00 -5.02 10.06
C PRO A 10 11.73 -4.14 9.04
N GLN A 11 13.02 -4.41 8.83
CA GLN A 11 13.87 -3.81 7.81
C GLN A 11 13.46 -4.22 6.37
N SER A 12 12.15 -4.29 6.12
CA SER A 12 11.55 -4.66 4.83
C SER A 12 11.39 -3.46 3.89
N ALA A 13 11.67 -2.25 4.34
CA ALA A 13 11.40 -1.02 3.58
C ALA A 13 12.44 -0.68 2.48
N ALA A 14 13.52 -1.47 2.31
CA ALA A 14 14.65 -1.08 1.46
C ALA A 14 15.05 -2.11 0.37
N ARG A 15 14.09 -2.83 -0.22
CA ARG A 15 14.34 -3.61 -1.45
C ARG A 15 13.18 -3.41 -2.42
N ASP A 16 13.42 -2.63 -3.46
CA ASP A 16 12.47 -2.34 -4.56
C ASP A 16 12.13 -3.57 -5.45
N GLY A 17 12.23 -4.78 -4.93
CA GLY A 17 11.91 -6.02 -5.63
C GLY A 17 11.23 -7.01 -4.71
N VAL A 18 10.11 -7.60 -5.17
CA VAL A 18 9.51 -8.77 -4.52
C VAL A 18 10.57 -9.86 -4.51
N ARG A 19 11.00 -10.30 -3.33
CA ARG A 19 11.90 -11.45 -3.24
C ARG A 19 11.15 -12.70 -3.70
N GLU A 20 11.80 -13.60 -4.42
CA GLU A 20 11.16 -14.81 -4.93
C GLU A 20 10.63 -15.73 -3.81
N ASP A 21 11.29 -15.67 -2.65
CA ASP A 21 10.93 -16.36 -1.40
C ASP A 21 9.87 -15.62 -0.56
N ALA A 22 9.36 -14.48 -1.04
CA ALA A 22 8.34 -13.73 -0.31
C ALA A 22 7.01 -14.52 -0.23
N PRO A 23 6.26 -14.39 0.88
CA PRO A 23 4.90 -14.92 1.00
C PRO A 23 4.03 -14.52 -0.19
N LEU A 24 3.11 -15.41 -0.62
CA LEU A 24 2.25 -15.16 -1.77
C LEU A 24 1.49 -13.82 -1.66
N ALA A 25 1.00 -13.49 -0.46
CA ALA A 25 0.30 -12.24 -0.22
C ALA A 25 1.17 -11.01 -0.56
N ASP A 26 2.46 -11.03 -0.20
CA ASP A 26 3.39 -9.94 -0.49
C ASP A 26 3.70 -9.84 -1.98
N ARG A 27 3.75 -10.98 -2.67
CA ARG A 27 3.93 -11.04 -4.12
C ARG A 27 2.74 -10.51 -4.89
N LEU A 28 1.53 -10.64 -4.35
CA LEU A 28 0.27 -10.22 -4.97
C LEU A 28 -0.19 -8.81 -4.55
N ARG A 29 0.61 -8.07 -3.78
CA ARG A 29 0.23 -6.70 -3.38
C ARG A 29 0.05 -5.81 -4.63
N PRO A 30 -1.07 -5.07 -4.72
CA PRO A 30 -1.30 -4.10 -5.79
C PRO A 30 -0.15 -3.09 -5.90
N ARG A 31 0.31 -2.84 -7.13
CA ARG A 31 1.34 -1.85 -7.48
C ARG A 31 0.75 -0.53 -7.94
N SER A 32 -0.52 -0.54 -8.32
CA SER A 32 -1.26 0.64 -8.74
C SER A 32 -2.66 0.65 -8.11
N LEU A 33 -3.27 1.83 -8.05
CA LEU A 33 -4.58 2.00 -7.43
C LEU A 33 -5.69 1.24 -8.19
N GLY A 34 -5.53 1.07 -9.51
CA GLY A 34 -6.47 0.33 -10.36
C GLY A 34 -6.40 -1.20 -10.20
N GLU A 35 -5.36 -1.73 -9.56
CA GLU A 35 -5.25 -3.16 -9.24
C GLU A 35 -6.01 -3.52 -7.94
N VAL A 36 -6.54 -2.53 -7.23
CA VAL A 36 -7.31 -2.76 -6.00
C VAL A 36 -8.70 -3.27 -6.37
N ILE A 37 -8.97 -4.53 -6.04
CA ILE A 37 -10.21 -5.23 -6.39
C ILE A 37 -11.29 -4.94 -5.34
N GLY A 38 -12.51 -4.65 -5.80
CA GLY A 38 -13.71 -4.54 -4.97
C GLY A 38 -13.85 -3.21 -4.22
N GLN A 39 -13.00 -2.22 -4.52
CA GLN A 39 -13.01 -0.91 -3.88
C GLN A 39 -13.23 0.24 -4.87
N ASP A 40 -13.94 -0.01 -5.99
CA ASP A 40 -14.10 0.96 -7.07
C ASP A 40 -14.66 2.33 -6.61
N HIS A 41 -15.56 2.33 -5.63
CA HIS A 41 -16.11 3.57 -5.04
C HIS A 41 -15.08 4.43 -4.29
N LEU A 42 -13.91 3.87 -3.97
CA LEU A 42 -12.78 4.57 -3.36
C LEU A 42 -11.63 4.75 -4.35
N THR A 43 -11.21 3.66 -5.01
CA THR A 43 -9.96 3.57 -5.78
C THR A 43 -10.15 3.77 -7.29
N GLY A 44 -11.39 3.70 -7.79
CA GLY A 44 -11.70 3.97 -9.18
C GLY A 44 -11.52 5.46 -9.55
N PRO A 45 -11.61 5.82 -10.84
CA PRO A 45 -11.41 7.20 -11.31
C PRO A 45 -12.35 8.22 -10.62
N GLU A 46 -13.59 7.78 -10.40
CA GLU A 46 -14.62 8.57 -9.71
C GLU A 46 -14.65 8.30 -8.21
N GLY A 47 -13.79 7.44 -7.69
CA GLY A 47 -13.70 7.11 -6.27
C GLY A 47 -13.07 8.25 -5.47
N ALA A 48 -13.37 8.32 -4.17
CA ALA A 48 -12.88 9.41 -3.33
C ALA A 48 -11.34 9.53 -3.34
N ILE A 49 -10.62 8.40 -3.24
CA ILE A 49 -9.16 8.34 -3.27
C ILE A 49 -8.65 8.54 -4.70
N GLY A 50 -9.29 7.93 -5.70
CA GLY A 50 -8.91 8.10 -7.10
C GLY A 50 -8.92 9.56 -7.55
N ARG A 51 -9.95 10.33 -7.19
CA ARG A 51 -10.01 11.77 -7.48
C ARG A 51 -8.93 12.57 -6.76
N MET A 52 -8.62 12.23 -5.51
CA MET A 52 -7.54 12.89 -4.75
C MET A 52 -6.16 12.64 -5.37
N VAL A 53 -5.89 11.40 -5.77
CA VAL A 53 -4.66 11.01 -6.47
C VAL A 53 -4.56 11.71 -7.83
N ALA A 54 -5.65 11.74 -8.61
CA ALA A 54 -5.70 12.45 -9.89
C ALA A 54 -5.46 13.96 -9.74
N ALA A 55 -5.93 14.56 -8.63
CA ALA A 55 -5.69 15.96 -8.30
C ALA A 55 -4.29 16.23 -7.70
N GLY A 56 -3.50 15.18 -7.43
CA GLY A 56 -2.19 15.29 -6.77
C GLY A 56 -2.25 15.80 -5.34
N ARG A 57 -3.40 15.66 -4.66
CA ARG A 57 -3.61 16.17 -3.29
C ARG A 57 -4.33 15.13 -2.43
N LEU A 58 -3.61 14.57 -1.46
CA LEU A 58 -4.17 13.71 -0.43
C LEU A 58 -4.55 14.57 0.79
N SER A 59 -5.78 14.43 1.28
CA SER A 59 -6.17 15.05 2.55
C SER A 59 -5.57 14.24 3.71
N SER A 60 -4.95 14.92 4.67
CA SER A 60 -4.30 14.31 5.84
C SER A 60 -5.11 14.47 7.12
#